data_AF-A0A7C6SQN5-F1
#
_entry.id   AF-A0A7C6SQN5-F1
#
_cell.length_a   1.000
_cell.length_b   1.000
_cell.length_c   1.000
_cell.angle_alpha   90.00
_cell.angle_beta   90.00
_cell.angle_gamma   90.00
#
_symmetry.space_group_name_H-M   'P 1'
#
loop_
_entity.id
_entity.type
_entity.pdbx_description
1 polymer ?
#
loop_
_entity_poly.entity_id
_entity_poly.type
_entity_poly.pdbx_seq_one_letter_code
_entity_poly.pdbx_strand_id
1 'polypeptide(L)'
;MAGQLWVREIKRNKIRRDVVVPCALEAWTDALAQACHDLDLQVPVILPRHERDWQEFRQARFVAEHFLEDISFDRLEAEYFDPDEKRKTQEAWG
;
A
#
# COMPACT_ATOMS: atom_id res chain seq x y z
N MET A 1 13.58 -4.57 -11.61
CA MET A 1 13.95 -4.17 -10.25
C MET A 1 12.68 -4.26 -9.42
N ALA A 2 12.72 -4.93 -8.26
CA ALA A 2 11.56 -5.05 -7.40
C ALA A 2 11.54 -3.81 -6.50
N GLY A 3 10.48 -3.01 -6.58
CA GLY A 3 10.26 -1.94 -5.62
C GLY A 3 9.69 -2.49 -4.31
N GLN A 4 9.15 -1.59 -3.50
CA GLN A 4 8.57 -1.91 -2.22
C GLN A 4 7.15 -1.37 -2.14
N LEU A 5 6.27 -2.11 -1.47
CA LEU A 5 4.93 -1.65 -1.10
C LEU A 5 4.90 -1.36 0.38
N TRP A 6 4.62 -0.12 0.74
CA TRP A 6 4.35 0.29 2.11
C TRP A 6 2.85 0.26 2.36
N VAL A 7 2.42 -0.58 3.29
CA VAL A 7 1.01 -0.72 3.68
C VAL A 7 0.82 -0.22 5.09
N ARG A 8 -0.18 0.65 5.30
CA ARG A 8 -0.40 1.41 6.54
C ARG A 8 -1.84 1.31 7.00
N GLU A 9 -2.03 0.92 8.25
CA GLU A 9 -3.31 1.06 8.94
C GLU A 9 -3.44 2.46 9.51
N ILE A 10 -4.44 3.21 9.05
CA ILE A 10 -4.70 4.56 9.53
C ILE A 10 -5.92 4.56 10.45
N LYS A 11 -5.74 5.12 11.65
CA LYS A 11 -6.82 5.38 12.62
C LYS A 11 -6.67 6.76 13.22
N ARG A 12 -7.73 7.57 13.13
CA ARG A 12 -7.77 8.99 13.53
C ARG A 12 -6.60 9.78 12.95
N ASN A 13 -6.37 9.59 11.65
CA ASN A 13 -5.30 10.23 10.88
C ASN A 13 -3.87 9.95 11.39
N LYS A 14 -3.66 8.82 12.08
CA LYS A 14 -2.35 8.35 12.52
C LYS A 14 -2.11 6.94 12.02
N ILE A 15 -0.87 6.65 11.63
CA ILE A 15 -0.42 5.29 11.35
C ILE A 15 -0.41 4.52 12.68
N ARG A 16 -1.12 3.40 12.72
CA ARG A 16 -1.19 2.50 13.89
C ARG A 16 -0.21 1.35 13.76
N ARG A 17 -0.20 0.73 12.60
CA ARG A 17 0.67 -0.37 12.19
C ARG A 17 0.98 -0.18 10.73
N ASP A 18 2.15 -0.65 10.34
CA ASP A 18 2.58 -0.64 8.95
C ASP A 18 3.56 -1.77 8.68
N VAL A 19 3.66 -2.14 7.41
CA VAL A 19 4.59 -3.14 6.91
C VAL A 19 5.11 -2.71 5.55
N VAL A 20 6.34 -3.12 5.25
CA VAL A 20 6.95 -2.94 3.93
C VAL A 20 7.25 -4.33 3.36
N VAL A 21 6.73 -4.60 2.17
CA VAL A 21 6.91 -5.88 1.48
C VAL A 21 7.51 -5.66 0.09
N PRO A 22 8.29 -6.62 -0.45
CA PRO A 22 8.73 -6.58 -1.83
C PRO A 22 7.53 -6.50 -2.79
N CYS A 23 7.61 -5.63 -3.79
CA CYS A 23 6.51 -5.40 -4.73
C CYS A 23 7.03 -5.19 -6.15
N ALA A 24 6.52 -5.96 -7.10
CA ALA A 24 6.58 -5.60 -8.51
C ALA A 24 5.37 -4.72 -8.84
N LEU A 25 5.55 -3.67 -9.66
CA LEU A 25 4.49 -2.71 -9.97
C LEU A 25 3.24 -3.36 -10.58
N GLU A 26 3.43 -4.42 -11.38
CA GLU A 26 2.37 -5.19 -12.05
C GLU A 26 1.70 -6.22 -11.12
N ALA A 27 2.33 -6.57 -9.99
CA ALA A 27 1.87 -7.60 -9.05
C ALA A 27 1.55 -7.02 -7.67
N TRP A 28 1.06 -5.79 -7.63
CA TRP A 28 0.81 -5.06 -6.38
C TRP A 28 -0.29 -5.67 -5.51
N THR A 29 -1.23 -6.39 -6.13
CA THR A 29 -2.31 -7.09 -5.45
C THR A 29 -1.79 -8.27 -4.63
N ASP A 30 -0.77 -8.97 -5.14
CA ASP A 30 -0.11 -10.07 -4.42
C ASP A 30 0.70 -9.54 -3.25
N ALA A 31 1.41 -8.42 -3.46
CA ALA A 31 2.12 -7.72 -2.39
C ALA A 31 1.16 -7.19 -1.31
N LEU A 32 0.00 -6.65 -1.71
CA LEU A 32 -1.05 -6.24 -0.77
C LEU A 32 -1.57 -7.42 0.05
N ALA A 33 -1.80 -8.58 -0.58
CA ALA A 33 -2.24 -9.79 0.11
C ALA A 33 -1.20 -10.26 1.14
N GLN A 34 0.09 -10.25 0.79
CA GLN A 34 1.17 -10.55 1.73
C GLN A 34 1.20 -9.56 2.90
N ALA A 35 1.09 -8.26 2.62
CA ALA A 35 1.06 -7.24 3.67
C ALA A 35 -0.16 -7.39 4.60
N CYS A 36 -1.32 -7.77 4.08
CA CYS A 36 -2.50 -8.05 4.90
C CYS A 36 -2.26 -9.27 5.79
N HIS A 37 -1.63 -10.32 5.27
CA HIS A 37 -1.24 -11.49 6.07
C HIS A 37 -0.27 -11.11 7.20
N ASP A 38 0.76 -10.30 6.91
CA ASP A 38 1.74 -9.86 7.92
C ASP A 38 1.12 -8.96 9.01
N LEU A 39 0.07 -8.22 8.67
CA LEU A 39 -0.68 -7.35 9.59
C LEU A 39 -1.83 -8.07 10.34
N ASP A 40 -2.05 -9.36 10.04
CA ASP A 40 -3.22 -10.12 10.51
C ASP A 40 -4.54 -9.44 10.15
N LEU A 41 -4.68 -9.09 8.87
CA LEU A 41 -5.83 -8.43 8.29
C LEU A 41 -6.46 -9.26 7.16
N GLN A 42 -7.77 -9.10 6.98
CA GLN A 42 -8.45 -9.54 5.78
C GLN A 42 -7.96 -8.75 4.56
N VAL A 43 -7.85 -9.41 3.40
CA VAL A 43 -7.54 -8.74 2.13
C VAL A 43 -8.78 -7.98 1.64
N PRO A 44 -8.68 -6.67 1.35
CA PRO A 44 -9.82 -5.89 0.86
C PRO A 44 -10.20 -6.27 -0.58
N VAL A 45 -11.48 -6.08 -0.91
CA VAL A 45 -11.99 -6.19 -2.27
C VAL A 45 -11.37 -5.11 -3.15
N ILE A 46 -10.77 -5.54 -4.25
CA ILE A 46 -10.21 -4.65 -5.27
C ILE A 46 -11.30 -4.25 -6.25
N LEU A 47 -11.45 -2.94 -6.47
CA LEU A 47 -12.44 -2.35 -7.34
C LEU A 47 -11.73 -1.59 -8.46
N PRO A 48 -12.37 -1.35 -9.62
CA PRO A 48 -11.75 -0.64 -10.75
C PRO A 48 -11.21 0.75 -10.41
N ARG A 49 -11.72 1.39 -9.35
CA ARG A 49 -11.15 2.65 -8.85
C ARG A 49 -9.74 2.49 -8.28
N HIS A 50 -9.47 1.41 -7.56
CA HIS A 50 -8.17 1.17 -6.95
C HIS A 50 -7.12 0.88 -8.03
N GLU A 51 -7.52 0.19 -9.11
CA GLU A 51 -6.63 -0.03 -10.25
C GLU A 51 -6.28 1.29 -10.96
N ARG A 52 -7.25 2.20 -11.12
CA ARG A 52 -6.97 3.54 -11.66
C ARG A 52 -6.05 4.35 -10.74
N ASP A 53 -6.35 4.39 -9.45
CA ASP A 53 -5.53 5.10 -8.46
C ASP A 53 -4.10 4.53 -8.44
N TRP A 54 -3.97 3.21 -8.56
CA TRP A 54 -2.68 2.54 -8.65
C TRP A 54 -1.90 2.93 -9.91
N GLN A 55 -2.55 2.94 -11.07
CA GLN A 55 -1.91 3.32 -12.34
C GLN A 55 -1.46 4.79 -12.34
N GLU A 56 -2.26 5.69 -11.75
CA GLU A 56 -1.98 7.13 -11.77
C GLU A 56 -1.01 7.56 -10.67
N PHE A 57 -1.20 7.06 -9.44
CA PHE A 57 -0.50 7.54 -8.25
C PHE A 57 0.40 6.50 -7.58
N ARG A 58 0.38 5.25 -8.06
CA ARG A 58 1.02 4.09 -7.42
C ARG A 58 0.58 3.93 -5.96
N GLN A 59 -0.69 4.27 -5.72
CA GLN A 59 -1.32 4.24 -4.41
C GLN A 59 -2.72 3.65 -4.51
N ALA A 60 -3.15 2.93 -3.47
CA ALA A 60 -4.52 2.50 -3.30
C ALA A 60 -4.97 2.74 -1.85
N ARG A 61 -6.25 3.11 -1.68
CA ARG A 61 -6.85 3.35 -0.36
C ARG A 61 -8.10 2.52 -0.18
N PHE A 62 -8.21 1.85 0.97
CA PHE A 62 -9.31 0.97 1.30
C PHE A 62 -9.96 1.40 2.63
N VAL A 63 -11.20 1.87 2.58
CA VAL A 63 -12.07 2.08 3.76
C VAL A 63 -12.82 0.80 4.14
N ALA A 64 -13.54 0.83 5.26
CA ALA A 64 -14.29 -0.31 5.81
C ALA A 64 -15.19 -1.04 4.79
N GLU A 65 -15.84 -0.32 3.88
CA GLU A 65 -16.74 -0.91 2.86
C GLU A 65 -16.06 -1.87 1.87
N HIS A 66 -14.72 -1.92 1.84
CA HIS A 66 -13.99 -2.86 1.00
C HIS A 66 -13.69 -4.18 1.69
N PHE A 67 -13.99 -4.30 2.98
CA PHE A 67 -13.75 -5.51 3.75
C PHE A 67 -15.09 -6.23 3.95
N LEU A 68 -15.05 -7.56 3.92
CA LEU A 68 -16.21 -8.41 4.19
C LEU A 68 -16.56 -8.42 5.68
N GLU A 69 -15.59 -8.13 6.55
CA GLU A 69 -15.75 -8.07 8.01
C GLU A 69 -15.45 -6.67 8.55
N ASP A 70 -15.93 -6.38 9.77
CA ASP A 70 -15.67 -5.11 10.43
C ASP A 70 -14.18 -4.93 10.73
N ILE A 71 -13.67 -3.72 10.49
CA ILE A 71 -12.27 -3.37 10.70
C ILE A 71 -12.12 -2.39 11.85
N SER A 72 -11.04 -2.56 12.63
CA SER A 72 -10.78 -1.70 13.79
C SER A 72 -10.07 -0.37 13.46
N PHE A 73 -9.86 -0.06 12.18
CA PHE A 73 -9.17 1.12 11.66
C PHE A 73 -10.04 1.88 10.64
N ASP A 74 -9.69 3.12 10.31
CA ASP A 74 -10.52 3.97 9.43
C ASP A 74 -10.27 3.65 7.95
N ARG A 75 -9.01 3.37 7.61
CA ARG A 75 -8.59 2.97 6.26
C ARG A 75 -7.23 2.26 6.26
N LEU A 76 -7.04 1.40 5.27
CA LEU A 76 -5.75 0.85 4.86
C LEU A 76 -5.24 1.66 3.66
N GLU A 77 -3.98 2.05 3.67
CA GLU A 77 -3.32 2.69 2.53
C GLU A 77 -2.17 1.82 2.04
N ALA A 78 -2.03 1.69 0.72
CA ALA A 78 -0.96 0.96 0.07
C ALA A 78 -0.24 1.92 -0.90
N GLU A 79 1.07 2.02 -0.79
CA GLU A 79 1.89 2.96 -1.58
C GLU A 79 3.16 2.28 -2.09
N TYR A 80 3.37 2.30 -3.39
CA TYR A 80 4.61 1.85 -3.99
C TYR A 80 5.70 2.90 -3.83
N PHE A 81 6.92 2.44 -3.53
CA PHE A 81 8.10 3.27 -3.64
C PHE A 81 9.31 2.43 -4.08
N ASP A 82 10.23 3.07 -4.80
CA ASP A 82 11.52 2.49 -5.13
C ASP A 82 12.60 3.19 -4.26
N PRO A 83 13.30 2.45 -3.37
CA PRO A 83 14.31 3.03 -2.49
C PRO A 83 15.52 3.59 -3.26
N ASP A 84 15.82 3.05 -4.44
CA ASP A 84 16.97 3.47 -5.27
C ASP A 84 16.63 4.69 -6.14
N GLU A 85 15.36 4.91 -6.51
CA GLU A 85 14.95 6.13 -7.23
C GLU A 85 15.21 7.40 -6.42
N LYS A 86 15.04 7.36 -5.08
CA LYS A 86 15.23 8.55 -4.23
C LYS A 86 16.70 8.99 -4.12
N ARG A 87 17.67 8.10 -4.40
CA ARG A 87 19.10 8.41 -4.29
C ARG A 87 19.59 9.34 -5.40
N LYS A 88 19.04 9.20 -6.62
CA LYS A 88 19.43 10.02 -7.78
C LYS A 88 19.07 11.50 -7.65
N THR A 89 18.00 11.83 -6.94
CA THR A 89 17.56 13.23 -6.78
C THR A 89 18.41 14.01 -5.77
N GLN A 90 19.02 13.34 -4.79
CA GLN A 90 19.89 13.99 -3.80
C GLN A 90 21.30 14.23 -4.33
N GLU A 91 21.82 13.36 -5.20
CA GLU A 91 23.14 13.51 -5.84
C GLU A 91 23.17 14.58 -6.94
N ALA A 92 22.02 15.03 -7.45
CA ALA A 92 21.93 16.06 -8.49
C ALA A 92 21.99 17.50 -7.95
N TRP A 93 22.04 17.69 -6.63
CA TRP A 93 22.13 18.99 -5.95
C TRP A 93 23.26 19.04 -4.90
N GLY A 94 24.20 18.09 -4.95
CA GLY A 94 25.40 18.03 -4.11
C GLY A 94 26.64 18.53 -4.83
#